data_AF-A0A4R6RX88-F1
#
_entry.id   AF-A0A4R6RX88-F1
#
_cell.length_a   1.000
_cell.length_b   1.000
_cell.length_c   1.000
_cell.angle_alpha   90.00
_cell.angle_beta   90.00
_cell.angle_gamma   90.00
#
_symmetry.space_group_name_H-M   'P 1'
#
loop_
_entity.id
_entity.type
_entity.pdbx_description
1 polymer ?
#
loop_
_entity_poly.entity_id
_entity_poly.type
_entity_poly.pdbx_seq_one_letter_code
_entity_poly.pdbx_strand_id
1 'polypeptide(L)'
;MTSSEQKRRMLAGEPYRDNDPQLVAERKACQRLLDRFNATTADEDDLRGQILGELLGGIGAGSWIMPRFQCDYGSLITLGANSFLNYDAILMDCAPIVIGDDVSIGPRAQLLTALHPIDDHRARRERWETAKPITIGDNVWFGGGVIVCPGVTVGANTVVGAGSVVTRDLPAGVFAAGNPCRVIRSTGWVRLLRDALAQLAMDADAQREALAGSVITDELALDLSAAVELLPEGGGLDPGVLRELRVLNDAFTAPPGDPLWNEASLDTHPVWVAARDTARRLLPKV
;
A
#
# COMPACT_ATOMS: atom_id res chain seq x y z
N MET A 1 18.07 18.73 -26.58
CA MET A 1 17.68 17.78 -27.64
C MET A 1 16.21 17.48 -27.47
N THR A 2 15.44 17.41 -28.55
CA THR A 2 14.03 16.97 -28.53
C THR A 2 13.98 15.46 -28.29
N SER A 3 13.03 14.98 -27.49
CA SER A 3 12.85 13.54 -27.22
C SER A 3 12.54 12.77 -28.52
N SER A 4 13.16 11.60 -28.67
CA SER A 4 12.89 10.65 -29.76
C SER A 4 11.40 10.28 -29.81
N GLU A 5 10.94 9.85 -30.98
CA GLU A 5 9.57 9.35 -31.13
C GLU A 5 9.29 8.20 -30.16
N GLN A 6 10.21 7.24 -30.04
CA GLN A 6 10.04 6.10 -29.14
C GLN A 6 9.95 6.52 -27.67
N LYS A 7 10.76 7.51 -27.25
CA LYS A 7 10.65 8.07 -25.91
C LYS A 7 9.30 8.74 -25.66
N ARG A 8 8.78 9.51 -26.63
CA ARG A 8 7.45 10.12 -26.50
C ARG A 8 6.36 9.06 -26.37
N ARG A 9 6.43 7.98 -27.16
CA ARG A 9 5.49 6.85 -27.09
C ARG A 9 5.56 6.09 -25.77
N MET A 10 6.78 5.82 -25.28
CA MET A 10 7.02 5.20 -23.97
C MET A 10 6.35 6.00 -22.85
N LEU A 11 6.60 7.33 -22.80
CA LEU A 11 6.03 8.20 -21.78
C LEU A 11 4.50 8.33 -21.89
N ALA A 12 3.93 8.13 -23.08
CA ALA A 12 2.49 8.10 -23.31
C ALA A 12 1.84 6.72 -23.02
N GLY A 13 2.63 5.70 -22.67
CA GLY A 13 2.16 4.32 -22.50
C GLY A 13 1.79 3.61 -23.81
N GLU A 14 2.14 4.20 -24.95
CA GLU A 14 1.90 3.63 -26.28
C GLU A 14 2.95 2.57 -26.64
N PRO A 15 2.70 1.69 -27.63
CA PRO A 15 3.70 0.74 -28.08
C PRO A 15 4.99 1.44 -28.53
N TYR A 16 6.15 1.06 -28.01
CA TYR A 16 7.45 1.62 -28.40
C TYR A 16 8.48 0.49 -28.56
N ARG A 17 9.62 0.81 -29.17
CA ARG A 17 10.77 -0.10 -29.27
C ARG A 17 11.81 0.23 -28.20
N ASP A 18 12.09 -0.75 -27.34
CA ASP A 18 12.99 -0.61 -26.18
C ASP A 18 14.44 -0.29 -26.56
N ASN A 19 14.82 -0.61 -27.80
CA ASN A 19 16.16 -0.52 -28.34
C ASN A 19 16.43 0.79 -29.09
N ASP A 20 15.51 1.76 -28.98
CA ASP A 20 15.73 3.12 -29.42
C ASP A 20 17.06 3.67 -28.88
N PRO A 21 17.93 4.25 -29.72
CA PRO A 21 19.26 4.71 -29.28
C PRO A 21 19.23 5.69 -28.12
N GLN A 22 18.21 6.57 -28.04
CA GLN A 22 18.08 7.51 -26.92
C GLN A 22 17.71 6.76 -25.64
N LEU A 23 16.70 5.87 -25.68
CA LEU A 23 16.31 5.07 -24.52
C LEU A 23 17.47 4.22 -23.99
N VAL A 24 18.25 3.59 -24.88
CA VAL A 24 19.45 2.83 -24.51
C VAL A 24 20.51 3.72 -23.87
N ALA A 25 20.73 4.93 -24.39
CA ALA A 25 21.70 5.87 -23.84
C ALA A 25 21.29 6.35 -22.44
N GLU A 26 20.00 6.59 -22.23
CA GLU A 26 19.43 7.01 -20.94
C GLU A 26 19.53 5.89 -19.89
N ARG A 27 19.19 4.65 -20.23
CA ARG A 27 19.38 3.50 -19.31
C ARG A 27 20.84 3.32 -18.91
N LYS A 28 21.77 3.50 -19.85
CA LYS A 28 23.22 3.47 -19.54
C LYS A 28 23.65 4.63 -18.64
N ALA A 29 23.01 5.79 -18.74
CA ALA A 29 23.29 6.91 -17.84
C ALA A 29 22.79 6.63 -16.42
N CYS A 30 21.57 6.11 -16.30
CA CYS A 30 21.02 5.60 -15.04
C CYS A 30 21.95 4.56 -14.39
N GLN A 31 22.39 3.55 -15.15
CA GLN A 31 23.30 2.50 -14.68
C GLN A 31 24.61 3.07 -14.09
N ARG A 32 25.19 4.10 -14.69
CA ARG A 32 26.39 4.74 -14.13
C ARG A 32 26.14 5.43 -12.79
N LEU A 33 24.95 5.99 -12.57
CA LEU A 33 24.56 6.54 -11.27
C LEU A 33 24.31 5.43 -10.25
N LEU A 34 23.64 4.34 -10.66
CA LEU A 34 23.43 3.16 -9.83
C LEU A 34 24.76 2.51 -9.42
N ASP A 35 25.74 2.40 -10.33
CA ASP A 35 27.08 1.88 -10.03
C ASP A 35 27.75 2.71 -8.92
N ARG A 36 27.67 4.05 -9.01
CA ARG A 36 28.19 4.96 -7.97
C ARG A 36 27.44 4.77 -6.66
N PHE A 37 26.11 4.76 -6.69
CA PHE A 37 25.26 4.63 -5.51
C PHE A 37 25.51 3.31 -4.78
N ASN A 38 25.53 2.20 -5.52
CA ASN A 38 25.70 0.85 -4.98
C ASN A 38 27.12 0.57 -4.50
N ALA A 39 28.10 1.36 -4.91
CA ALA A 39 29.48 1.29 -4.43
C ALA A 39 29.75 2.09 -3.13
N THR A 40 28.77 2.87 -2.64
CA THR A 40 28.93 3.63 -1.39
C THR A 40 29.08 2.71 -0.18
N THR A 41 29.89 3.14 0.78
CA THR A 41 30.14 2.48 2.07
C THR A 41 29.10 2.89 3.11
N ALA A 42 29.16 2.28 4.30
CA ALA A 42 28.17 2.47 5.37
C ALA A 42 28.06 3.92 5.87
N ASP A 43 29.16 4.68 5.83
CA ASP A 43 29.23 6.03 6.41
C ASP A 43 29.04 7.16 5.37
N GLU A 44 28.77 6.81 4.10
CA GLU A 44 28.66 7.76 2.98
C GLU A 44 27.21 8.21 2.70
N ASP A 45 26.46 8.56 3.75
CA ASP A 45 25.04 8.95 3.65
C ASP A 45 24.84 10.21 2.78
N ASP A 46 25.68 11.24 2.96
CA ASP A 46 25.60 12.49 2.18
C ASP A 46 25.82 12.24 0.69
N LEU A 47 26.79 11.38 0.34
CA LEU A 47 27.07 11.00 -1.05
C LEU A 47 25.91 10.22 -1.64
N ARG A 48 25.29 9.31 -0.88
CA ARG A 48 24.07 8.62 -1.30
C ARG A 48 22.94 9.61 -1.61
N GLY A 49 22.71 10.58 -0.73
CA GLY A 49 21.72 11.63 -0.94
C GLY A 49 21.95 12.43 -2.23
N GLN A 50 23.20 12.82 -2.49
CA GLN A 50 23.57 13.54 -3.72
C GLN A 50 23.29 12.71 -4.98
N ILE A 51 23.72 11.45 -5.00
CA ILE A 51 23.51 10.57 -6.15
C ILE A 51 22.03 10.29 -6.38
N LEU A 52 21.25 10.05 -5.32
CA LEU A 52 19.80 9.86 -5.42
C LEU A 52 19.08 11.11 -5.95
N GLY A 53 19.55 12.31 -5.58
CA GLY A 53 19.05 13.58 -6.12
C GLY A 53 19.35 13.78 -7.61
N GLU A 54 20.44 13.19 -8.12
CA GLU A 54 20.74 13.14 -9.57
C GLU A 54 19.94 12.04 -10.29
N LEU A 55 19.68 10.93 -9.63
CA LEU A 55 19.09 9.71 -10.21
C LEU A 55 17.56 9.77 -10.32
N LEU A 56 16.88 10.19 -9.26
CA LEU A 56 15.43 10.03 -9.12
C LEU A 56 14.66 11.25 -9.66
N GLY A 57 13.40 11.03 -10.02
CA GLY A 57 12.47 12.12 -10.31
C GLY A 57 12.12 12.96 -9.08
N GLY A 58 12.24 12.38 -7.88
CA GLY A 58 12.12 13.07 -6.61
C GLY A 58 12.26 12.14 -5.41
N ILE A 59 12.81 12.66 -4.31
CA ILE A 59 12.91 11.97 -3.03
C ILE A 59 12.54 12.94 -1.90
N GLY A 60 11.53 12.58 -1.11
CA GLY A 60 11.03 13.39 -0.01
C GLY A 60 11.98 13.42 1.19
N ALA A 61 11.78 14.42 2.05
CA ALA A 61 12.60 14.59 3.25
C ALA A 61 12.49 13.37 4.18
N GLY A 62 13.62 12.95 4.75
CA GLY A 62 13.68 11.80 5.67
C GLY A 62 13.60 10.43 4.99
N SER A 63 13.44 10.37 3.67
CA SER A 63 13.38 9.11 2.94
C SER A 63 14.76 8.53 2.67
N TRP A 64 14.85 7.21 2.68
CA TRP A 64 16.10 6.48 2.55
C TRP A 64 15.94 5.27 1.61
N ILE A 65 16.90 5.09 0.70
CA ILE A 65 17.03 3.90 -0.14
C ILE A 65 18.31 3.16 0.22
N MET A 66 18.22 1.85 0.46
CA MET A 66 19.40 1.04 0.74
C MET A 66 20.21 0.75 -0.54
N PRO A 67 21.54 0.68 -0.47
CA PRO A 67 22.38 0.22 -1.57
C PRO A 67 22.00 -1.16 -2.08
N ARG A 68 22.43 -1.49 -3.30
CA ARG A 68 21.97 -2.60 -4.14
C ARG A 68 20.55 -2.37 -4.70
N PHE A 69 20.23 -1.11 -4.97
CA PHE A 69 19.02 -0.69 -5.68
C PHE A 69 19.26 -0.73 -7.19
N GLN A 70 18.25 -1.11 -7.98
CA GLN A 70 18.30 -1.10 -9.44
C GLN A 70 17.02 -0.49 -10.04
N CYS A 71 17.17 0.26 -11.13
CA CYS A 71 16.08 0.80 -11.96
C CYS A 71 16.50 0.99 -13.42
N ASP A 72 15.55 1.28 -14.31
CA ASP A 72 15.83 1.46 -15.74
C ASP A 72 16.29 2.89 -16.04
N TYR A 73 15.56 3.89 -15.56
CA TYR A 73 15.79 5.32 -15.84
C TYR A 73 16.02 6.15 -14.59
N GLY A 74 15.46 5.76 -13.44
CA GLY A 74 15.50 6.50 -12.17
C GLY A 74 14.61 7.74 -12.17
N SER A 75 14.71 8.56 -13.21
CA SER A 75 13.99 9.84 -13.34
C SER A 75 12.46 9.73 -13.38
N LEU A 76 11.90 8.53 -13.56
CA LEU A 76 10.46 8.27 -13.54
C LEU A 76 9.98 7.71 -12.19
N ILE A 77 10.86 7.65 -11.19
CA ILE A 77 10.55 7.23 -9.83
C ILE A 77 10.47 8.46 -8.94
N THR A 78 9.35 8.61 -8.23
CA THR A 78 9.20 9.59 -7.15
C THR A 78 8.89 8.89 -5.84
N LEU A 79 9.61 9.26 -4.79
CA LEU A 79 9.42 8.76 -3.43
C LEU A 79 9.03 9.93 -2.51
N GLY A 80 7.92 9.79 -1.78
CA GLY A 80 7.44 10.75 -0.79
C GLY A 80 8.37 10.91 0.40
N ALA A 81 7.93 11.63 1.43
CA ALA A 81 8.65 11.88 2.67
C ALA A 81 8.57 10.69 3.63
N ASN A 82 9.60 10.53 4.48
CA ASN A 82 9.70 9.48 5.49
C ASN A 82 9.46 8.05 4.97
N SER A 83 9.79 7.81 3.70
CA SER A 83 9.60 6.53 3.02
C SER A 83 10.92 5.76 2.91
N PHE A 84 10.83 4.44 3.02
CA PHE A 84 11.99 3.56 3.09
C PHE A 84 11.93 2.46 2.02
N LEU A 85 13.00 2.34 1.24
CA LEU A 85 13.20 1.25 0.28
C LEU A 85 14.40 0.39 0.70
N ASN A 86 14.11 -0.87 1.05
CA ASN A 86 15.10 -1.79 1.58
C ASN A 86 15.95 -2.46 0.46
N TYR A 87 16.97 -3.22 0.87
CA TYR A 87 17.99 -3.82 0.01
C TYR A 87 17.45 -4.59 -1.19
N ASP A 88 18.23 -4.62 -2.26
CA ASP A 88 18.04 -5.47 -3.44
C ASP A 88 16.70 -5.20 -4.18
N ALA A 89 16.12 -4.01 -4.03
CA ALA A 89 14.90 -3.62 -4.72
C ALA A 89 15.13 -3.32 -6.21
N ILE A 90 14.14 -3.68 -7.06
CA ILE A 90 14.17 -3.46 -8.51
C ILE A 90 12.92 -2.67 -8.93
N LEU A 91 13.09 -1.43 -9.37
CA LEU A 91 12.01 -0.57 -9.85
C LEU A 91 12.19 -0.32 -11.35
N MET A 92 11.52 -1.11 -12.20
CA MET A 92 11.59 -0.96 -13.66
C MET A 92 10.63 0.15 -14.12
N ASP A 93 11.16 1.36 -14.25
CA ASP A 93 10.43 2.61 -14.45
C ASP A 93 10.34 3.06 -15.92
N CYS A 94 9.93 2.16 -16.83
CA CYS A 94 9.55 2.55 -18.21
C CYS A 94 8.30 3.45 -18.26
N ALA A 95 7.50 3.47 -17.19
CA ALA A 95 6.47 4.45 -16.90
C ALA A 95 6.62 4.96 -15.45
N PRO A 96 5.92 6.04 -15.04
CA PRO A 96 6.04 6.58 -13.70
C PRO A 96 5.77 5.54 -12.59
N ILE A 97 6.64 5.52 -11.58
CA ILE A 97 6.44 4.83 -10.31
C ILE A 97 6.35 5.91 -9.23
N VAL A 98 5.14 6.11 -8.70
CA VAL A 98 4.88 7.12 -7.67
C VAL A 98 4.67 6.41 -6.35
N ILE A 99 5.51 6.72 -5.36
CA ILE A 99 5.44 6.20 -4.00
C ILE A 99 5.16 7.37 -3.06
N GLY A 100 4.10 7.25 -2.26
CA GLY A 100 3.66 8.26 -1.30
C GLY A 100 4.57 8.43 -0.08
N ASP A 101 4.01 9.10 0.93
CA ASP A 101 4.66 9.39 2.20
C ASP A 101 4.52 8.21 3.17
N ASP A 102 5.47 8.08 4.12
CA ASP A 102 5.47 7.06 5.18
C ASP A 102 5.44 5.60 4.67
N VAL A 103 5.86 5.36 3.42
CA VAL A 103 5.81 4.02 2.81
C VAL A 103 7.03 3.20 3.24
N SER A 104 6.80 1.96 3.68
CA SER A 104 7.86 1.01 3.99
C SER A 104 7.88 -0.16 2.99
N ILE A 105 8.96 -0.28 2.23
CA ILE A 105 9.12 -1.35 1.23
C ILE A 105 10.21 -2.33 1.69
N GLY A 106 9.81 -3.57 1.94
CA GLY A 106 10.68 -4.67 2.34
C GLY A 106 11.72 -5.06 1.28
N PRO A 107 12.74 -5.85 1.66
CA PRO A 107 13.87 -6.17 0.78
C PRO A 107 13.41 -7.02 -0.42
N ARG A 108 14.12 -6.89 -1.54
CA ARG A 108 13.86 -7.62 -2.79
C ARG A 108 12.46 -7.37 -3.40
N ALA A 109 11.84 -6.24 -3.07
CA ALA A 109 10.62 -5.84 -3.74
C ALA A 109 10.88 -5.49 -5.22
N GLN A 110 9.90 -5.76 -6.08
CA GLN A 110 9.96 -5.48 -7.51
C GLN A 110 8.73 -4.70 -7.94
N LEU A 111 8.91 -3.50 -8.49
CA LEU A 111 7.83 -2.70 -9.07
C LEU A 111 8.08 -2.58 -10.56
N LEU A 112 7.23 -3.20 -11.36
CA LEU A 112 7.50 -3.47 -12.78
C LEU A 112 6.46 -2.78 -13.65
N THR A 113 6.85 -1.77 -14.43
CA THR A 113 5.91 -1.03 -15.28
C THR A 113 5.84 -1.53 -16.73
N ALA A 114 6.86 -2.26 -17.18
CA ALA A 114 6.97 -2.73 -18.57
C ALA A 114 6.04 -3.93 -18.87
N LEU A 115 5.49 -3.94 -20.07
CA LEU A 115 4.64 -4.99 -20.64
C LEU A 115 5.17 -5.36 -22.02
N HIS A 116 5.12 -6.66 -22.34
CA HIS A 116 5.46 -7.16 -23.67
C HIS A 116 4.24 -7.80 -24.33
N PRO A 117 4.15 -7.78 -25.68
CA PRO A 117 3.16 -8.53 -26.41
C PRO A 117 3.19 -10.02 -26.03
N ILE A 118 2.07 -10.54 -25.52
CA ILE A 118 1.95 -11.94 -25.09
C ILE A 118 1.69 -12.82 -26.32
N ASP A 119 0.68 -12.49 -27.12
CA ASP A 119 0.25 -13.29 -28.28
C ASP A 119 1.02 -12.94 -29.56
N ASP A 120 1.41 -11.67 -29.75
CA ASP A 120 2.23 -11.26 -30.89
C ASP A 120 3.71 -11.55 -30.64
N HIS A 121 4.08 -12.81 -30.85
CA HIS A 121 5.44 -13.28 -30.69
C HIS A 121 6.43 -12.56 -31.63
N ARG A 122 5.98 -12.08 -32.80
CA ARG A 122 6.84 -11.35 -33.73
C ARG A 122 7.14 -9.97 -33.17
N ALA A 123 6.12 -9.24 -32.71
CA ALA A 123 6.31 -7.95 -32.07
C ALA A 123 7.22 -8.05 -30.84
N ARG A 124 7.05 -9.09 -30.01
CA ARG A 124 7.96 -9.34 -28.87
C ARG A 124 9.42 -9.55 -29.30
N ARG A 125 9.69 -10.30 -30.38
CA ARG A 125 11.05 -10.48 -30.91
C ARG A 125 11.63 -9.19 -31.50
N GLU A 126 10.78 -8.35 -32.07
CA GLU A 126 11.14 -7.01 -32.55
C GLU A 126 11.26 -5.97 -31.42
N ARG A 127 11.14 -6.42 -30.17
CA ARG A 127 11.26 -5.65 -28.93
C ARG A 127 10.27 -4.51 -28.77
N TRP A 128 9.04 -4.77 -29.20
CA TRP A 128 7.93 -3.91 -28.85
C TRP A 128 7.56 -4.08 -27.37
N GLU A 129 7.35 -2.94 -26.71
CA GLU A 129 6.93 -2.81 -25.32
C GLU A 129 5.78 -1.83 -25.20
N THR A 130 5.03 -1.92 -24.12
CA THR A 130 4.18 -0.85 -23.58
C THR A 130 4.52 -0.70 -22.10
N ALA A 131 4.17 0.43 -21.48
CA ALA A 131 4.41 0.62 -20.05
C ALA A 131 3.16 1.20 -19.38
N LYS A 132 2.91 0.79 -18.14
CA LYS A 132 1.81 1.31 -17.32
C LYS A 132 2.32 1.74 -15.95
N PRO A 133 1.92 2.93 -15.47
CA PRO A 133 2.43 3.47 -14.22
C PRO A 133 2.03 2.61 -13.02
N ILE A 134 2.79 2.72 -11.93
CA ILE A 134 2.46 2.15 -10.63
C ILE A 134 2.28 3.31 -9.63
N THR A 135 1.26 3.22 -8.78
CA THR A 135 0.99 4.23 -7.75
C THR A 135 0.83 3.55 -6.40
N ILE A 136 1.66 3.94 -5.44
CA ILE A 136 1.63 3.44 -4.06
C ILE A 136 1.21 4.60 -3.17
N GLY A 137 0.04 4.49 -2.53
CA GLY A 137 -0.47 5.48 -1.60
C GLY A 137 0.33 5.53 -0.30
N ASP A 138 -0.01 6.52 0.53
CA ASP A 138 0.71 6.81 1.77
C ASP A 138 0.58 5.69 2.80
N ASN A 139 1.60 5.53 3.65
CA ASN A 139 1.63 4.56 4.75
C ASN A 139 1.36 3.11 4.31
N VAL A 140 1.73 2.77 3.08
CA VAL A 140 1.70 1.39 2.59
C VAL A 140 2.91 0.63 3.14
N TRP A 141 2.71 -0.63 3.51
CA TRP A 141 3.78 -1.53 3.89
C TRP A 141 3.84 -2.76 3.00
N PHE A 142 4.96 -2.94 2.31
CA PHE A 142 5.27 -4.17 1.59
C PHE A 142 6.22 -5.06 2.40
N GLY A 143 5.81 -6.31 2.61
CA GLY A 143 6.71 -7.36 3.07
C GLY A 143 7.85 -7.63 2.08
N GLY A 144 8.86 -8.40 2.51
CA GLY A 144 9.98 -8.75 1.63
C GLY A 144 9.54 -9.56 0.41
N GLY A 145 10.14 -9.27 -0.74
CA GLY A 145 9.92 -10.03 -1.99
C GLY A 145 8.56 -9.79 -2.66
N VAL A 146 7.86 -8.70 -2.35
CA VAL A 146 6.61 -8.32 -3.05
C VAL A 146 6.92 -7.93 -4.49
N ILE A 147 6.09 -8.39 -5.43
CA ILE A 147 6.14 -8.03 -6.85
C ILE A 147 4.86 -7.27 -7.20
N VAL A 148 4.98 -6.05 -7.74
CA VAL A 148 3.87 -5.22 -8.21
C VAL A 148 3.89 -5.15 -9.73
N CYS A 149 2.80 -5.58 -10.36
CA CYS A 149 2.68 -5.65 -11.81
C CYS A 149 2.31 -4.28 -12.45
N PRO A 150 2.47 -4.15 -13.78
CA PRO A 150 2.20 -2.91 -14.50
C PRO A 150 0.77 -2.38 -14.30
N GLY A 151 0.63 -1.08 -14.05
CA GLY A 151 -0.68 -0.42 -13.98
C GLY A 151 -1.37 -0.50 -12.63
N VAL A 152 -0.73 -1.09 -11.61
CA VAL A 152 -1.35 -1.30 -10.30
C VAL A 152 -1.30 -0.05 -9.44
N THR A 153 -2.43 0.26 -8.81
CA THR A 153 -2.56 1.22 -7.71
C THR A 153 -2.76 0.49 -6.37
N VAL A 154 -1.99 0.84 -5.34
CA VAL A 154 -2.18 0.37 -3.97
C VAL A 154 -2.64 1.54 -3.11
N GLY A 155 -3.85 1.45 -2.57
CA GLY A 155 -4.42 2.48 -1.70
C GLY A 155 -3.67 2.63 -0.38
N ALA A 156 -3.81 3.81 0.24
CA ALA A 156 -3.11 4.17 1.48
C ALA A 156 -3.39 3.19 2.64
N ASN A 157 -2.50 3.13 3.63
CA ASN A 157 -2.64 2.29 4.83
C ASN A 157 -2.76 0.77 4.56
N THR A 158 -2.41 0.32 3.36
CA THR A 158 -2.49 -1.09 2.97
C THR A 158 -1.21 -1.83 3.28
N VAL A 159 -1.35 -3.05 3.80
CA VAL A 159 -0.26 -3.97 4.09
C VAL A 159 -0.28 -5.12 3.09
N VAL A 160 0.84 -5.35 2.41
CA VAL A 160 1.01 -6.46 1.48
C VAL A 160 1.98 -7.47 2.07
N GLY A 161 1.52 -8.70 2.28
CA GLY A 161 2.33 -9.78 2.83
C GLY A 161 3.54 -10.14 1.96
N ALA A 162 4.59 -10.66 2.58
CA ALA A 162 5.82 -11.06 1.90
C ALA A 162 5.57 -12.07 0.76
N GLY A 163 6.37 -11.97 -0.31
CA GLY A 163 6.30 -12.86 -1.47
C GLY A 163 5.04 -12.72 -2.35
N SER A 164 4.21 -11.69 -2.11
CA SER A 164 2.97 -11.51 -2.87
C SER A 164 3.21 -11.00 -4.28
N VAL A 165 2.34 -11.40 -5.23
CA VAL A 165 2.35 -10.90 -6.61
C VAL A 165 1.08 -10.11 -6.87
N VAL A 166 1.19 -8.78 -6.78
CA VAL A 166 0.09 -7.83 -6.90
C VAL A 166 -0.19 -7.58 -8.38
N THR A 167 -1.25 -8.22 -8.87
CA THR A 167 -1.66 -8.20 -10.29
C THR A 167 -2.84 -7.28 -10.57
N ARG A 168 -3.43 -6.67 -9.54
CA ARG A 168 -4.62 -5.81 -9.60
C ARG A 168 -4.52 -4.78 -8.48
N ASP A 169 -5.26 -3.70 -8.63
CA ASP A 169 -5.35 -2.65 -7.62
C ASP A 169 -5.79 -3.21 -6.27
N LEU A 170 -5.23 -2.62 -5.21
CA LEU A 170 -5.61 -2.90 -3.83
C LEU A 170 -6.27 -1.65 -3.25
N PRO A 171 -7.45 -1.75 -2.61
CA PRO A 171 -8.06 -0.64 -1.92
C PRO A 171 -7.19 -0.18 -0.75
N ALA A 172 -7.50 0.99 -0.18
CA ALA A 172 -6.88 1.46 1.06
C ALA A 172 -7.31 0.63 2.28
N GLY A 173 -6.47 0.61 3.31
CA GLY A 173 -6.82 0.04 4.62
C GLY A 173 -7.11 -1.46 4.59
N VAL A 174 -6.35 -2.23 3.81
CA VAL A 174 -6.47 -3.70 3.80
C VAL A 174 -5.15 -4.40 4.10
N PHE A 175 -5.27 -5.64 4.55
CA PHE A 175 -4.20 -6.62 4.49
C PHE A 175 -4.46 -7.54 3.30
N ALA A 176 -3.50 -7.62 2.38
CA ALA A 176 -3.54 -8.48 1.21
C ALA A 176 -2.29 -9.35 1.13
N ALA A 177 -2.40 -10.58 0.65
CA ALA A 177 -1.24 -11.42 0.38
C ALA A 177 -1.50 -12.48 -0.69
N GLY A 178 -0.43 -13.14 -1.14
CA GLY A 178 -0.48 -14.34 -1.99
C GLY A 178 -0.01 -14.12 -3.43
N ASN A 179 0.02 -15.21 -4.19
CA ASN A 179 0.33 -15.21 -5.62
C ASN A 179 -0.76 -16.01 -6.38
N PRO A 180 -1.68 -15.34 -7.10
CA PRO A 180 -1.81 -13.88 -7.19
C PRO A 180 -2.32 -13.27 -5.87
N CYS A 181 -1.93 -12.02 -5.59
CA CYS A 181 -2.29 -11.32 -4.35
C CYS A 181 -3.80 -11.11 -4.25
N ARG A 182 -4.36 -11.32 -3.06
CA ARG A 182 -5.77 -11.14 -2.74
C ARG A 182 -5.92 -10.40 -1.43
N VAL A 183 -6.94 -9.56 -1.34
CA VAL A 183 -7.38 -8.98 -0.07
C VAL A 183 -7.79 -10.12 0.86
N ILE A 184 -7.20 -10.16 2.05
CA ILE A 184 -7.51 -11.15 3.09
C ILE A 184 -8.53 -10.54 4.05
N ARG A 185 -8.29 -9.30 4.48
CA ARG A 185 -9.17 -8.57 5.41
C ARG A 185 -8.90 -7.08 5.40
N SER A 186 -9.80 -6.28 5.96
CA SER A 186 -9.55 -4.87 6.27
C SER A 186 -8.56 -4.71 7.45
N THR A 187 -7.93 -3.54 7.55
CA THR A 187 -7.06 -3.11 8.65
C THR A 187 -7.61 -1.81 9.28
N GLY A 188 -6.96 -1.31 10.33
CA GLY A 188 -7.32 -0.05 10.98
C GLY A 188 -8.33 -0.17 12.13
N TRP A 189 -8.58 0.96 12.78
CA TRP A 189 -9.37 1.06 14.01
C TRP A 189 -10.84 0.70 13.82
N VAL A 190 -11.39 0.87 12.60
CA VAL A 190 -12.74 0.41 12.25
C VAL A 190 -12.89 -1.09 12.45
N ARG A 191 -11.93 -1.90 11.98
CA ARG A 191 -11.93 -3.34 12.22
C ARG A 191 -11.78 -3.64 13.71
N LEU A 192 -10.84 -2.98 14.37
CA LEU A 192 -10.59 -3.21 15.80
C LEU A 192 -11.83 -2.91 16.65
N LEU A 193 -12.54 -1.83 16.31
CA LEU A 193 -13.80 -1.48 16.94
C LEU A 193 -14.88 -2.52 16.65
N ARG A 194 -15.01 -3.01 15.42
CA ARG A 194 -15.94 -4.11 15.08
C ARG A 194 -15.61 -5.37 15.87
N ASP A 195 -14.34 -5.77 15.90
CA ASP A 195 -13.87 -6.95 16.63
C ASP A 195 -14.13 -6.80 18.14
N ALA A 196 -13.90 -5.61 18.70
CA ALA A 196 -14.20 -5.29 20.10
C ALA A 196 -15.70 -5.35 20.40
N LEU A 197 -16.52 -4.77 19.52
CA LEU A 197 -17.98 -4.79 19.65
C LEU A 197 -18.53 -6.21 19.54
N ALA A 198 -17.99 -7.03 18.63
CA ALA A 198 -18.32 -8.44 18.51
C ALA A 198 -17.97 -9.22 19.79
N GLN A 199 -16.80 -8.96 20.38
CA GLN A 199 -16.40 -9.58 21.66
C GLN A 199 -17.28 -9.14 22.83
N LEU A 200 -17.74 -7.89 22.85
CA LEU A 200 -18.62 -7.35 23.88
C LEU A 200 -20.07 -7.84 23.73
N ALA A 201 -20.52 -8.11 22.51
CA ALA A 201 -21.86 -8.66 22.22
C ALA A 201 -21.94 -10.19 22.45
N MET A 202 -20.80 -10.86 22.54
CA MET A 202 -20.70 -12.26 22.96
C MET A 202 -20.58 -12.33 24.49
N ASP A 203 -21.71 -12.60 25.14
CA ASP A 203 -21.91 -12.53 26.59
C ASP A 203 -20.89 -13.35 27.43
N ALA A 204 -20.68 -12.92 28.68
CA ALA A 204 -19.64 -13.40 29.60
C ALA A 204 -19.70 -14.91 29.94
N ASP A 205 -20.87 -15.54 29.76
CA ASP A 205 -21.06 -16.99 29.95
C ASP A 205 -20.64 -17.81 28.72
N ALA A 206 -20.81 -17.28 27.50
CA ALA A 206 -20.33 -17.91 26.27
C ALA A 206 -18.80 -17.84 26.16
N GLN A 207 -18.19 -16.78 26.71
CA GLN A 207 -16.72 -16.67 26.82
C GLN A 207 -16.11 -17.76 27.72
N ARG A 208 -16.77 -18.14 28.83
CA ARG A 208 -16.30 -19.21 29.73
C ARG A 208 -16.32 -20.60 29.08
N GLU A 209 -17.28 -20.85 28.19
CA GLU A 209 -17.46 -22.14 27.53
C GLU A 209 -16.61 -22.27 26.24
N ALA A 210 -16.47 -21.19 25.46
CA ALA A 210 -15.65 -21.18 24.24
C ALA A 210 -14.13 -21.13 24.51
N LEU A 211 -13.67 -20.45 25.57
CA LEU A 211 -12.26 -20.45 25.98
C LEU A 211 -11.79 -21.81 26.53
N ALA A 212 -12.70 -22.74 26.83
CA ALA A 212 -12.38 -24.11 27.23
C ALA A 212 -12.00 -25.01 26.04
N GLY A 213 -12.17 -24.55 24.79
CA GLY A 213 -11.65 -25.27 23.64
C GLY A 213 -12.11 -24.71 22.29
N SER A 214 -11.13 -24.28 21.49
CA SER A 214 -11.15 -24.19 20.01
C SER A 214 -11.25 -22.78 19.39
N VAL A 215 -10.59 -22.69 18.24
CA VAL A 215 -10.19 -21.52 17.44
C VAL A 215 -11.38 -20.81 16.79
N ILE A 216 -11.40 -19.47 16.85
CA ILE A 216 -12.41 -18.60 16.21
C ILE A 216 -12.10 -18.43 14.72
N THR A 217 -13.10 -18.62 13.84
CA THR A 217 -13.03 -18.41 12.38
C THR A 217 -13.88 -17.22 11.91
N ASP A 218 -13.46 -16.59 10.80
CA ASP A 218 -13.83 -15.26 10.25
C ASP A 218 -15.31 -15.04 9.77
N GLU A 219 -16.29 -15.87 10.13
CA GLU A 219 -17.61 -15.86 9.46
C GLU A 219 -18.77 -15.18 10.23
N LEU A 220 -18.50 -14.32 11.22
CA LEU A 220 -19.52 -13.44 11.79
C LEU A 220 -19.49 -12.05 11.11
N ALA A 221 -20.25 -11.91 10.03
CA ALA A 221 -20.77 -10.60 9.64
C ALA A 221 -21.82 -10.17 10.67
N LEU A 222 -21.37 -9.62 11.80
CA LEU A 222 -22.25 -9.09 12.84
C LEU A 222 -22.93 -7.81 12.33
N ASP A 223 -24.26 -7.87 12.28
CA ASP A 223 -25.11 -6.69 12.27
C ASP A 223 -24.89 -5.94 13.58
N LEU A 224 -24.13 -4.85 13.50
CA LEU A 224 -23.77 -4.02 14.66
C LEU A 224 -25.01 -3.49 15.40
N SER A 225 -26.17 -3.42 14.73
CA SER A 225 -27.42 -2.93 15.34
C SER A 225 -27.93 -3.91 16.39
N ALA A 226 -27.88 -5.22 16.08
CA ALA A 226 -28.24 -6.28 17.01
C ALA A 226 -27.26 -6.37 18.19
N ALA A 227 -25.96 -6.16 17.94
CA ALA A 227 -24.92 -6.19 18.98
C ALA A 227 -25.13 -5.10 20.06
N VAL A 228 -25.61 -3.93 19.67
CA VAL A 228 -25.85 -2.79 20.58
C VAL A 228 -27.17 -2.93 21.34
N GLU A 229 -28.18 -3.58 20.76
CA GLU A 229 -29.45 -3.90 21.45
C GLU A 229 -29.30 -5.04 22.48
N LEU A 230 -28.32 -5.93 22.30
CA LEU A 230 -28.04 -7.06 23.18
C LEU A 230 -27.18 -6.72 24.40
N LEU A 231 -26.70 -5.48 24.53
CA LEU A 231 -25.94 -5.05 25.72
C LEU A 231 -26.88 -4.97 26.94
N PRO A 232 -26.63 -5.72 28.03
CA PRO A 232 -27.53 -5.76 29.17
C PRO A 232 -27.67 -4.38 29.82
N GLU A 233 -28.90 -3.95 30.10
CA GLU A 233 -29.15 -2.77 30.94
C GLU A 233 -28.50 -2.97 32.32
N GLY A 234 -27.36 -2.31 32.54
CA GLY A 234 -26.60 -2.38 33.79
C GLY A 234 -25.31 -3.21 33.75
N GLY A 235 -24.94 -3.81 32.60
CA GLY A 235 -23.69 -4.55 32.44
C GLY A 235 -22.50 -3.67 32.04
N GLY A 236 -21.85 -3.05 33.01
CA GLY A 236 -20.39 -2.79 32.99
C GLY A 236 -19.78 -1.77 32.03
N LEU A 237 -20.53 -1.16 31.10
CA LEU A 237 -20.03 -0.07 30.26
C LEU A 237 -20.63 1.28 30.65
N ASP A 238 -19.79 2.31 30.68
CA ASP A 238 -20.21 3.67 30.96
C ASP A 238 -21.32 4.13 29.98
N PRO A 239 -22.41 4.77 30.46
CA PRO A 239 -23.50 5.23 29.59
C PRO A 239 -23.07 6.19 28.47
N GLY A 240 -21.98 6.93 28.66
CA GLY A 240 -21.35 7.76 27.62
C GLY A 240 -20.76 6.91 26.51
N VAL A 241 -20.06 5.83 26.87
CA VAL A 241 -19.52 4.84 25.92
C VAL A 241 -20.64 4.14 25.15
N LEU A 242 -21.74 3.75 25.81
CA LEU A 242 -22.89 3.14 25.12
C LEU A 242 -23.54 4.08 24.10
N ARG A 243 -23.61 5.38 24.44
CA ARG A 243 -24.11 6.40 23.52
C ARG A 243 -23.18 6.58 22.32
N GLU A 244 -21.87 6.59 22.55
CA GLU A 244 -20.87 6.65 21.48
C GLU A 244 -21.01 5.42 20.57
N LEU A 245 -21.04 4.20 21.11
CA LEU A 245 -21.18 2.96 20.33
C LEU A 245 -22.45 2.93 19.46
N ARG A 246 -23.58 3.49 19.94
CA ARG A 246 -24.81 3.66 19.13
C ARG A 246 -24.59 4.56 17.93
N VAL A 247 -23.94 5.71 18.13
CA VAL A 247 -23.60 6.64 17.03
C VAL A 247 -22.68 5.96 16.01
N LEU A 248 -21.79 5.08 16.45
CA LEU A 248 -20.89 4.32 15.56
C LEU A 248 -21.63 3.26 14.77
N ASN A 249 -22.54 2.52 15.41
CA ASN A 249 -23.40 1.58 14.72
C ASN A 249 -24.21 2.27 13.60
N ASP A 250 -24.80 3.42 13.89
CA ASP A 250 -25.61 4.17 12.91
C ASP A 250 -24.74 4.66 11.74
N ALA A 251 -23.48 5.04 12.01
CA ALA A 251 -22.51 5.36 10.96
C ALA A 251 -22.09 4.14 10.12
N PHE A 252 -21.92 2.97 10.74
CA PHE A 252 -21.53 1.73 10.05
C PHE A 252 -22.66 1.07 9.25
N THR A 253 -23.91 1.36 9.57
CA THR A 253 -25.09 0.84 8.85
C THR A 253 -25.64 1.81 7.82
N ALA A 254 -25.04 3.00 7.68
CA ALA A 254 -25.42 3.98 6.68
C ALA A 254 -25.18 3.44 5.24
N PRO A 255 -26.11 3.69 4.30
CA PRO A 255 -26.05 3.14 2.95
C PRO A 255 -24.83 3.65 2.15
N PRO A 256 -24.35 2.86 1.16
CA PRO A 256 -23.26 3.29 0.28
C PRO A 256 -23.56 4.62 -0.41
N GLY A 257 -22.64 5.59 -0.31
CA GLY A 257 -22.81 6.95 -0.86
C GLY A 257 -23.23 8.01 0.15
N ASP A 258 -23.42 7.65 1.42
CA ASP A 258 -23.59 8.62 2.50
C ASP A 258 -22.30 9.47 2.67
N PRO A 259 -22.39 10.80 2.85
CA PRO A 259 -21.25 11.67 3.14
C PRO A 259 -20.35 11.18 4.29
N LEU A 260 -20.89 10.38 5.22
CA LEU A 260 -20.16 9.71 6.30
C LEU A 260 -19.10 8.71 5.80
N TRP A 261 -19.18 8.22 4.57
CA TRP A 261 -18.31 7.14 4.05
C TRP A 261 -17.18 7.61 3.13
N ASN A 262 -16.93 8.92 3.01
CA ASN A 262 -15.77 9.37 2.23
C ASN A 262 -14.45 9.14 3.00
N GLU A 263 -13.36 8.75 2.32
CA GLU A 263 -12.05 8.48 2.96
C GLU A 263 -11.52 9.67 3.76
N ALA A 264 -11.80 10.90 3.33
CA ALA A 264 -11.36 12.11 4.03
C ALA A 264 -12.08 12.33 5.38
N SER A 265 -13.23 11.69 5.59
CA SER A 265 -14.07 11.87 6.77
C SER A 265 -13.63 11.01 7.96
N LEU A 266 -12.97 9.86 7.73
CA LEU A 266 -12.63 8.92 8.79
C LEU A 266 -11.70 9.52 9.85
N ASP A 267 -10.86 10.48 9.46
CA ASP A 267 -9.91 11.13 10.39
C ASP A 267 -10.32 12.53 10.82
N THR A 268 -11.27 13.17 10.13
CA THR A 268 -11.63 14.59 10.34
C THR A 268 -13.06 14.80 10.79
N HIS A 269 -13.97 13.86 10.51
CA HIS A 269 -15.37 13.98 10.86
C HIS A 269 -15.56 13.70 12.35
N PRO A 270 -16.27 14.57 13.10
CA PRO A 270 -16.38 14.46 14.56
C PRO A 270 -16.88 13.10 15.06
N VAL A 271 -17.79 12.45 14.29
CA VAL A 271 -18.30 11.11 14.61
C VAL A 271 -17.20 10.05 14.56
N TRP A 272 -16.35 10.07 13.53
CA TRP A 272 -15.28 9.09 13.37
C TRP A 272 -14.09 9.35 14.30
N VAL A 273 -13.82 10.62 14.63
CA VAL A 273 -12.87 10.97 15.69
C VAL A 273 -13.33 10.42 17.04
N ALA A 274 -14.59 10.66 17.42
CA ALA A 274 -15.18 10.10 18.64
C ALA A 274 -15.17 8.56 18.61
N ALA A 275 -15.40 7.95 17.45
CA ALA A 275 -15.30 6.50 17.24
C ALA A 275 -13.94 5.93 17.61
N ARG A 276 -12.91 6.52 17.02
CA ARG A 276 -11.52 6.13 17.20
C ARG A 276 -11.09 6.32 18.65
N ASP A 277 -11.48 7.42 19.28
CA ASP A 277 -11.13 7.71 20.67
C ASP A 277 -11.87 6.78 21.65
N THR A 278 -13.10 6.37 21.32
CA THR A 278 -13.84 5.33 22.05
C THR A 278 -13.17 3.97 21.87
N ALA A 279 -12.78 3.60 20.64
CA ALA A 279 -12.04 2.38 20.36
C ALA A 279 -10.72 2.32 21.13
N ARG A 280 -9.95 3.42 21.18
CA ARG A 280 -8.70 3.53 21.96
C ARG A 280 -8.92 3.37 23.46
N ARG A 281 -10.02 3.93 24.01
CA ARG A 281 -10.38 3.77 25.42
C ARG A 281 -10.76 2.33 25.77
N LEU A 282 -11.49 1.66 24.88
CA LEU A 282 -11.96 0.29 25.06
C LEU A 282 -10.87 -0.76 24.79
N LEU A 283 -9.91 -0.45 23.93
CA LEU A 283 -8.82 -1.35 23.53
C LEU A 283 -7.48 -0.75 23.96
N PRO A 284 -7.09 -0.86 25.25
CA PRO A 284 -5.93 -0.15 25.81
C PRO A 284 -4.55 -0.58 25.25
N LYS A 285 -4.49 -1.40 24.19
CA LYS A 285 -3.26 -1.92 23.59
C LYS A 285 -3.26 -1.98 22.05
N VAL A 286 -3.94 -1.06 21.38
CA VAL A 286 -3.76 -0.88 19.92
C VAL A 286 -3.21 0.49 19.59
#